data_AF-A0A0F9KYZ4-F1
#
_entry.id   AF-A0A0F9KYZ4-F1
#
_cell.length_a   1.000
_cell.length_b   1.000
_cell.length_c   1.000
_cell.angle_alpha   90.00
_cell.angle_beta   90.00
_cell.angle_gamma   90.00
#
_symmetry.space_group_name_H-M   'P 1'
#
loop_
_entity.id
_entity.type
_entity.pdbx_description
1 polymer ?
#
loop_
_entity_poly.entity_id
_entity_poly.type
_entity_poly.pdbx_seq_one_letter_code
_entity_poly.pdbx_strand_id
1 'polypeptide(L)'
;MAPSHVQEMVITITAEQMGVDRRKISLATHFVSDLNADSLDTVELVMEFEDEFEIEIPDDDAERCQTVADAVRYITKAVGSAEPDGPSRDRAPTAEDEARPTSQQATERLSIEDCFRGPAMADQQDAKGRLRVPREPGIYAWYFDAVPRSIRTEGCLCVGSWTLLYVGKTGDLKRRILTDHFSGNAEGSSLRRRLGCLLGSDLGLQLCRTRSGGWTFGREGERELSKWMVEHARVAWVHVRDKTIAWAWRQEDTEGHVIGRAESELIRETFVLPLNYEENTDYPFYRELKEITDACQQQAPYLEES
;
A
#
# COMPACT_ATOMS: atom_id res chain seq x y z
N MET A 1 -15.45 3.15 20.83
CA MET A 1 -14.38 2.13 20.95
C MET A 1 -14.00 1.97 22.43
N ALA A 2 -13.69 0.77 22.94
CA ALA A 2 -13.29 0.62 24.35
C ALA A 2 -11.85 1.15 24.56
N PRO A 3 -11.53 1.84 25.68
CA PRO A 3 -10.18 2.39 25.92
C PRO A 3 -9.06 1.35 25.90
N SER A 4 -9.34 0.13 26.36
CA SER A 4 -8.39 -0.99 26.30
C SER A 4 -8.05 -1.39 24.86
N HIS A 5 -9.00 -1.28 23.94
CA HIS A 5 -8.80 -1.60 22.54
C HIS A 5 -7.99 -0.51 21.82
N VAL A 6 -8.26 0.76 22.11
CA VAL A 6 -7.44 1.89 21.64
C VAL A 6 -5.99 1.72 22.10
N GLN A 7 -5.78 1.38 23.37
CA GLN A 7 -4.45 1.11 23.90
C GLN A 7 -3.71 0.01 23.14
N GLU A 8 -4.35 -1.14 22.91
CA GLU A 8 -3.74 -2.25 22.18
C GLU A 8 -3.34 -1.86 20.76
N MET A 9 -4.17 -1.06 20.09
CA MET A 9 -3.91 -0.60 18.73
C MET A 9 -2.79 0.44 18.67
N VAL A 10 -2.80 1.44 19.56
CA VAL A 10 -1.70 2.41 19.64
C VAL A 10 -0.36 1.72 19.88
N ILE A 11 -0.33 0.73 20.79
CA ILE A 11 0.88 -0.05 21.07
C ILE A 11 1.30 -0.87 19.85
N THR A 12 0.35 -1.44 19.11
CA THR A 12 0.64 -2.23 17.90
C THR A 12 1.21 -1.36 16.79
N ILE A 13 0.58 -0.23 16.47
CA ILE A 13 1.06 0.73 15.47
C ILE A 13 2.46 1.24 15.85
N THR A 14 2.67 1.57 17.12
CA THR A 14 3.98 2.02 17.59
C THR A 14 5.06 0.94 17.45
N ALA A 15 4.71 -0.33 17.74
CA ALA A 15 5.63 -1.45 17.58
C ALA A 15 6.01 -1.67 16.11
N GLU A 16 5.03 -1.62 15.21
CA GLU A 16 5.22 -1.82 13.78
C GLU A 16 6.03 -0.68 13.15
N GLN A 17 5.68 0.57 13.44
CA GLN A 17 6.35 1.73 12.85
C GLN A 17 7.79 1.89 13.35
N MET A 18 8.02 1.66 14.64
CA MET A 18 9.35 1.80 15.23
C MET A 18 10.22 0.54 15.08
N GLY A 19 9.68 -0.56 14.53
CA GLY A 19 10.39 -1.82 14.39
C GLY A 19 10.82 -2.45 15.73
N VAL A 20 10.05 -2.22 16.80
CA VAL A 20 10.34 -2.72 18.15
C VAL A 20 9.33 -3.77 18.61
N ASP A 21 9.75 -4.65 19.52
CA ASP A 21 8.85 -5.66 20.08
C ASP A 21 7.74 -5.01 20.90
N ARG A 22 6.47 -5.35 20.60
CA ARG A 22 5.27 -4.89 21.30
C ARG A 22 5.38 -5.00 22.83
N ARG A 23 6.09 -6.02 23.34
CA ARG A 23 6.28 -6.27 24.77
C ARG A 23 7.19 -5.25 25.46
N LYS A 24 7.98 -4.51 24.70
CA LYS A 24 8.86 -3.43 25.21
C LYS A 24 8.15 -2.08 25.29
N ILE A 25 6.96 -1.97 24.70
CA ILE A 25 6.16 -0.75 24.72
C ILE A 25 5.17 -0.80 25.88
N SER A 26 5.17 0.25 26.68
CA SER A 26 4.25 0.47 27.79
C SER A 26 3.57 1.82 27.64
N LEU A 27 2.52 2.08 28.42
CA LEU A 27 1.88 3.40 28.46
C LEU A 27 2.86 4.53 28.83
N ALA A 28 3.90 4.23 29.60
CA ALA A 28 4.92 5.20 30.00
C ALA A 28 6.02 5.40 28.96
N THR A 29 6.05 4.60 27.89
CA THR A 29 7.07 4.69 26.85
C THR A 29 6.96 6.02 26.13
N HIS A 30 8.08 6.74 26.09
CA HIS A 30 8.23 8.01 25.40
C HIS A 30 8.76 7.80 23.98
N PHE A 31 8.11 8.38 22.97
CA PHE A 31 8.44 8.11 21.56
C PHE A 31 9.88 8.52 21.21
N VAL A 32 10.29 9.73 21.59
CA VAL A 32 11.66 10.21 21.33
C VAL A 32 12.69 9.56 22.25
N SER A 33 12.55 9.63 23.58
CA SER A 33 13.64 9.21 24.48
C SER A 33 13.80 7.69 24.61
N ASP A 34 12.73 6.91 24.44
CA ASP A 34 12.76 5.46 24.69
C ASP A 34 12.75 4.66 23.38
N LEU A 35 12.11 5.17 22.33
CA LEU A 35 12.07 4.52 21.00
C LEU A 35 12.99 5.19 19.99
N ASN A 36 13.68 6.26 20.39
CA ASN A 36 14.62 7.00 19.54
C ASN A 36 13.96 7.51 18.24
N ALA A 37 12.67 7.85 18.30
CA ALA A 37 11.93 8.42 17.19
C ALA A 37 12.49 9.79 16.84
N ASP A 38 12.88 9.97 15.57
CA ASP A 38 13.24 11.27 15.04
C ASP A 38 11.98 12.06 14.60
N SER A 39 12.20 13.26 14.05
CA SER A 39 11.10 14.13 13.63
C SER A 39 10.26 13.53 12.50
N LEU A 40 10.86 12.70 11.64
CA LEU A 40 10.13 12.03 10.57
C LEU A 40 9.32 10.86 11.15
N ASP A 41 9.93 10.05 12.01
CA ASP A 41 9.26 8.94 12.68
C ASP A 41 8.03 9.42 13.47
N THR A 42 8.14 10.57 14.13
CA THR A 42 7.03 11.17 14.89
C THR A 42 5.88 11.61 13.99
N VAL A 43 6.18 12.21 12.84
CA VAL A 43 5.16 12.61 11.86
C VAL A 43 4.45 11.37 11.29
N GLU A 44 5.21 10.33 10.93
CA GLU A 44 4.65 9.09 10.41
C GLU A 44 3.77 8.36 11.44
N LEU A 45 4.20 8.32 12.70
CA LEU A 45 3.44 7.71 13.79
C LEU A 45 2.10 8.42 14.00
N VAL A 46 2.10 9.76 13.99
CA VAL A 46 0.89 10.57 14.09
C VAL A 46 -0.03 10.33 12.90
N MET A 47 0.51 10.27 11.69
CA MET A 47 -0.26 9.96 10.48
C MET A 47 -0.92 8.58 10.56
N GLU A 48 -0.22 7.55 11.05
CA GLU A 48 -0.84 6.22 11.16
C GLU A 48 -1.93 6.19 12.25
N PHE A 49 -1.80 6.98 13.34
CA PHE A 49 -2.88 7.16 14.31
C PHE A 49 -4.09 7.89 13.73
N GLU A 50 -3.89 9.00 13.00
CA GLU A 50 -4.97 9.71 12.31
C GLU A 50 -5.77 8.76 11.42
N ASP A 51 -5.07 7.99 10.60
CA ASP A 51 -5.69 7.09 9.66
C ASP A 51 -6.34 5.87 10.33
N GLU A 52 -5.70 5.27 11.34
CA GLU A 52 -6.25 4.09 12.03
C GLU A 52 -7.57 4.40 12.72
N PHE A 53 -7.60 5.54 13.41
CA PHE A 53 -8.73 5.90 14.26
C PHE A 53 -9.72 6.82 13.55
N GLU A 54 -9.45 7.16 12.28
CA GLU A 54 -10.22 8.11 11.46
C GLU A 54 -10.41 9.46 12.18
N ILE A 55 -9.32 9.97 12.76
CA ILE A 55 -9.28 11.25 13.49
C ILE A 55 -8.31 12.23 12.83
N GLU A 56 -8.42 13.51 13.21
CA GLU A 56 -7.38 14.50 12.91
C GLU A 56 -6.69 14.94 14.20
N ILE A 57 -5.37 14.97 14.17
CA ILE A 57 -4.51 15.40 15.28
C ILE A 57 -3.80 16.69 14.79
N PRO A 58 -4.22 17.87 15.27
CA PRO A 58 -3.52 19.12 14.94
C PRO A 58 -2.04 19.06 15.34
N ASP A 59 -1.16 19.72 14.58
CA ASP A 59 0.28 19.73 14.82
C ASP A 59 0.64 20.11 16.27
N ASP A 60 -0.02 21.14 16.83
CA ASP A 60 0.18 21.58 18.22
C ASP A 60 -0.16 20.48 19.26
N ASP A 61 -1.14 19.62 18.98
CA ASP A 61 -1.52 18.52 19.85
C ASP A 61 -0.64 17.29 19.62
N ALA A 62 -0.18 17.07 18.39
CA ALA A 62 0.80 16.04 18.04
C ALA A 62 2.14 16.29 18.75
N GLU A 63 2.64 17.53 18.77
CA GLU A 63 3.87 17.90 19.50
C GLU A 63 3.78 17.65 21.01
N ARG A 64 2.56 17.71 21.56
CA ARG A 64 2.28 17.47 22.98
C ARG A 64 2.05 16.00 23.32
N CYS A 65 1.87 15.14 22.31
CA CYS A 65 1.73 13.69 22.47
C CYS A 65 3.10 13.01 22.56
N GLN A 66 3.73 13.09 23.71
CA GLN A 66 5.11 12.60 23.89
C GLN A 66 5.21 11.13 24.31
N THR A 67 4.15 10.58 24.93
CA THR A 67 4.09 9.19 25.40
C THR A 67 2.94 8.41 24.80
N VAL A 68 3.03 7.08 24.84
CA VAL A 68 1.94 6.17 24.46
C VAL A 68 0.66 6.48 25.23
N ALA A 69 0.75 6.80 26.52
CA ALA A 69 -0.41 7.21 27.32
C ALA A 69 -1.08 8.48 26.80
N ASP A 70 -0.30 9.45 26.30
CA ASP A 70 -0.83 10.70 25.76
C ASP A 70 -1.60 10.45 24.46
N ALA A 71 -1.03 9.65 23.55
CA ALA A 71 -1.68 9.24 22.31
C ALA A 71 -2.98 8.47 22.59
N VAL A 72 -2.94 7.45 23.45
CA VAL A 72 -4.14 6.67 23.84
C VAL A 72 -5.21 7.58 24.41
N ARG A 73 -4.85 8.52 25.29
CA ARG A 73 -5.79 9.46 25.92
C ARG A 73 -6.41 10.40 24.88
N TYR A 74 -5.61 10.95 23.98
CA TYR A 74 -6.10 11.83 22.92
C TYR A 74 -7.07 11.09 21.99
N ILE A 75 -6.64 9.94 21.46
CA ILE A 75 -7.42 9.13 20.52
C ILE A 75 -8.72 8.64 21.17
N THR A 76 -8.66 8.17 22.41
CA THR A 76 -9.87 7.73 23.15
C THR A 76 -10.86 8.88 23.33
N LYS A 77 -10.36 10.10 23.57
CA LYS A 77 -11.21 11.29 23.66
C LYS A 77 -11.83 11.60 22.30
N ALA A 78 -11.02 11.67 21.23
CA ALA A 78 -11.48 12.00 19.87
C ALA A 78 -12.53 11.01 19.36
N VAL A 79 -12.29 9.70 19.51
CA VAL A 79 -13.22 8.63 19.12
C VAL A 79 -14.43 8.54 20.06
N GLY A 80 -14.33 9.07 21.28
CA GLY A 80 -15.43 9.14 22.27
C GLY A 80 -16.31 10.39 22.17
N SER A 81 -15.82 11.46 21.54
CA SER A 81 -16.50 12.76 21.44
C SER A 81 -17.25 12.98 20.12
N ALA A 82 -17.49 11.93 19.32
CA ALA A 82 -18.38 12.01 18.19
C ALA A 82 -19.85 12.15 18.66
N GLU A 83 -20.26 13.37 19.04
CA GLU A 83 -21.67 13.75 19.02
C GLU A 83 -22.13 13.91 17.56
N PRO A 84 -23.36 13.49 17.23
CA PRO A 84 -23.89 13.56 15.88
C PRO A 84 -24.23 15.01 15.56
N ASP A 85 -23.53 15.58 14.58
CA ASP A 85 -23.85 16.89 14.04
C ASP A 85 -25.29 16.90 13.47
N GLY A 86 -26.13 17.79 13.98
CA GLY A 86 -27.44 18.20 13.42
C GLY A 86 -27.60 19.72 13.58
N PRO A 87 -28.66 20.43 13.09
CA PRO A 87 -29.92 19.97 12.47
C PRO A 87 -30.40 20.75 11.21
N SER A 88 -31.27 20.15 10.37
CA SER A 88 -32.35 20.77 9.54
C SER A 88 -32.73 19.82 8.39
N ARG A 89 -33.98 19.53 8.02
CA ARG A 89 -35.28 20.16 8.24
C ARG A 89 -36.38 19.12 8.05
N ASP A 90 -37.51 19.37 8.71
CA ASP A 90 -38.79 18.69 8.64
C ASP A 90 -39.19 18.13 7.26
N ARG A 91 -39.53 16.83 7.21
CA ARG A 91 -40.80 16.32 6.66
C ARG A 91 -40.98 14.84 6.98
N ALA A 92 -42.04 14.54 7.73
CA ALA A 92 -42.58 13.20 7.89
C ALA A 92 -43.80 13.01 6.93
N PRO A 93 -44.44 11.83 6.85
CA PRO A 93 -44.33 10.95 5.68
C PRO A 93 -45.67 10.74 4.96
N THR A 94 -45.65 10.23 3.73
CA THR A 94 -46.83 9.60 3.13
C THR A 94 -46.43 8.29 2.47
N ALA A 95 -47.08 7.23 2.94
CA ALA A 95 -47.10 5.90 2.37
C ALA A 95 -48.13 5.86 1.23
N GLU A 96 -47.70 5.34 0.09
CA GLU A 96 -48.46 4.90 -1.10
C GLU A 96 -47.34 4.53 -2.09
N ASP A 97 -47.32 3.45 -2.83
CA ASP A 97 -48.05 2.20 -2.94
C ASP A 97 -47.17 1.40 -3.92
N GLU A 98 -47.36 0.10 -3.95
CA GLU A 98 -46.65 -0.89 -4.75
C GLU A 98 -46.34 -0.48 -6.20
N ALA A 99 -45.07 -0.62 -6.63
CA ALA A 99 -44.71 -1.12 -7.96
C ALA A 99 -43.20 -1.40 -8.05
N ARG A 100 -42.84 -2.67 -7.94
CA ARG A 100 -41.54 -3.21 -8.36
C ARG A 100 -41.48 -3.17 -9.91
N PRO A 101 -40.50 -2.51 -10.55
CA PRO A 101 -40.08 -2.92 -11.87
C PRO A 101 -38.94 -3.94 -11.72
N THR A 102 -39.28 -5.18 -12.03
CA THR A 102 -38.36 -6.26 -12.36
C THR A 102 -37.53 -5.80 -13.55
N SER A 103 -36.31 -5.32 -13.29
CA SER A 103 -35.33 -5.01 -14.33
C SER A 103 -34.03 -5.65 -13.90
N GLN A 104 -33.78 -6.85 -14.42
CA GLN A 104 -32.45 -7.43 -14.51
C GLN A 104 -31.58 -6.46 -15.32
N GLN A 105 -31.00 -5.45 -14.68
CA GLN A 105 -29.80 -4.84 -15.23
C GLN A 105 -28.69 -5.85 -14.99
N ALA A 106 -28.32 -6.56 -16.06
CA ALA A 106 -27.05 -7.23 -16.10
C ALA A 106 -25.98 -6.17 -15.85
N THR A 107 -25.40 -6.17 -14.64
CA THR A 107 -24.15 -5.44 -14.39
C THR A 107 -23.14 -5.98 -15.40
N GLU A 108 -22.84 -5.18 -16.43
CA GLU A 108 -21.77 -5.47 -17.38
C GLU A 108 -20.51 -5.77 -16.56
N ARG A 109 -19.96 -6.97 -16.76
CA ARG A 109 -18.71 -7.37 -16.12
C ARG A 109 -17.63 -6.48 -16.72
N LEU A 110 -17.08 -5.54 -15.94
CA LEU A 110 -15.86 -4.85 -16.35
C LEU A 110 -14.75 -5.90 -16.48
N SER A 111 -14.01 -5.87 -17.58
CA SER A 111 -12.80 -6.66 -17.68
C SER A 111 -11.77 -6.11 -16.68
N ILE A 112 -10.81 -6.93 -16.25
CA ILE A 112 -9.71 -6.44 -15.42
C ILE A 112 -8.92 -5.33 -16.13
N GLU A 113 -8.88 -5.37 -17.46
CA GLU A 113 -8.30 -4.32 -18.29
C GLU A 113 -9.06 -2.99 -18.13
N ASP A 114 -10.39 -3.02 -18.15
CA ASP A 114 -11.20 -1.82 -17.97
C ASP A 114 -11.09 -1.23 -16.56
N CYS A 115 -10.85 -2.06 -15.54
CA CYS A 115 -10.58 -1.61 -14.18
C CYS A 115 -9.26 -0.82 -14.06
N PHE A 116 -8.35 -1.01 -15.01
CA PHE A 116 -7.00 -0.46 -15.01
C PHE A 116 -6.74 0.50 -16.21
N ARG A 117 -7.69 0.64 -17.15
CA ARG A 117 -7.58 1.51 -18.34
C ARG A 117 -7.87 3.00 -18.09
N GLY A 118 -8.25 3.41 -16.89
CA GLY A 118 -8.50 4.80 -16.53
C GLY A 118 -7.78 5.17 -15.22
N PRO A 119 -7.11 6.33 -15.12
CA PRO A 119 -6.45 6.69 -13.88
C PRO A 119 -7.51 7.19 -12.89
N ALA A 120 -8.00 6.30 -12.03
CA ALA A 120 -8.61 6.69 -10.74
C ALA A 120 -7.56 7.26 -9.77
N MET A 121 -6.32 7.49 -10.23
CA MET A 121 -5.17 8.00 -9.49
C MET A 121 -5.42 9.35 -8.77
N ALA A 122 -6.26 10.20 -9.36
CA ALA A 122 -6.55 11.54 -8.83
C ALA A 122 -7.72 11.55 -7.84
N ASP A 123 -8.74 10.73 -8.06
CA ASP A 123 -9.94 10.65 -7.20
C ASP A 123 -9.68 9.92 -5.87
N GLN A 124 -8.50 9.32 -5.74
CA GLN A 124 -8.08 8.59 -4.55
C GLN A 124 -7.24 9.43 -3.60
N GLN A 125 -7.07 10.74 -3.83
CA GLN A 125 -6.36 11.63 -2.93
C GLN A 125 -7.34 12.43 -2.06
N ASP A 126 -7.01 12.64 -0.78
CA ASP A 126 -7.78 13.52 0.11
C ASP A 126 -7.55 15.01 -0.20
N ALA A 127 -8.24 15.90 0.53
CA ALA A 127 -8.10 17.36 0.35
C ALA A 127 -6.67 17.89 0.60
N LYS A 128 -5.79 17.07 1.22
CA LYS A 128 -4.38 17.35 1.47
C LYS A 128 -3.45 16.63 0.46
N GLY A 129 -4.01 15.93 -0.53
CA GLY A 129 -3.24 15.18 -1.55
C GLY A 129 -2.82 13.77 -1.12
N ARG A 130 -3.32 13.23 0.00
CA ARG A 130 -2.93 11.91 0.53
C ARG A 130 -3.74 10.77 -0.09
N LEU A 131 -3.09 9.68 -0.48
CA LEU A 131 -3.78 8.50 -1.03
C LEU A 131 -4.66 7.82 0.03
N ARG A 132 -5.97 7.71 -0.25
CA ARG A 132 -6.96 7.01 0.58
C ARG A 132 -7.02 5.53 0.20
N VAL A 133 -6.01 4.78 0.59
CA VAL A 133 -5.94 3.35 0.31
C VAL A 133 -6.77 2.55 1.33
N PRO A 134 -7.74 1.72 0.90
CA PRO A 134 -8.51 0.85 1.79
C PRO A 134 -7.65 -0.24 2.44
N ARG A 135 -8.03 -0.75 3.63
CA ARG A 135 -7.40 -1.94 4.24
C ARG A 135 -7.95 -3.26 3.69
N GLU A 136 -8.96 -3.21 2.83
CA GLU A 136 -9.55 -4.40 2.23
C GLU A 136 -8.53 -5.20 1.39
N PRO A 137 -8.72 -6.53 1.30
CA PRO A 137 -8.04 -7.33 0.30
C PRO A 137 -8.29 -6.79 -1.11
N GLY A 138 -7.31 -6.91 -1.99
CA GLY A 138 -7.46 -6.46 -3.36
C GLY A 138 -6.23 -6.65 -4.24
N ILE A 139 -6.34 -6.10 -5.44
CA ILE A 139 -5.31 -6.09 -6.49
C ILE A 139 -4.86 -4.64 -6.65
N TYR A 140 -3.57 -4.43 -6.81
CA TYR A 140 -2.95 -3.12 -7.02
C TYR A 140 -2.03 -3.15 -8.24
N ALA A 141 -1.93 -2.02 -8.93
CA ALA A 141 -1.28 -1.87 -10.23
C ALA A 141 -0.43 -0.61 -10.23
N TRP A 142 0.86 -0.74 -10.54
CA TRP A 142 1.83 0.35 -10.55
C TRP A 142 2.20 0.77 -11.97
N TYR A 143 2.00 2.06 -12.20
CA TYR A 143 2.27 2.76 -13.43
C TYR A 143 3.46 3.69 -13.25
N PHE A 144 4.25 3.84 -14.32
CA PHE A 144 5.45 4.67 -14.33
C PHE A 144 5.48 5.58 -15.56
N ASP A 145 5.82 6.85 -15.36
CA ASP A 145 6.05 7.81 -16.45
C ASP A 145 7.54 7.90 -16.85
N ALA A 146 8.44 7.49 -15.95
CA ALA A 146 9.85 7.26 -16.22
C ALA A 146 10.14 5.75 -16.13
N VAL A 147 10.29 5.11 -17.29
CA VAL A 147 10.59 3.68 -17.38
C VAL A 147 12.11 3.46 -17.39
N PRO A 148 12.68 2.59 -16.53
CA PRO A 148 14.10 2.23 -16.60
C PRO A 148 14.49 1.78 -18.01
N ARG A 149 15.64 2.25 -18.52
CA ARG A 149 16.06 2.06 -19.92
C ARG A 149 16.13 0.60 -20.36
N SER A 150 16.41 -0.30 -19.43
CA SER A 150 16.50 -1.75 -19.66
C SER A 150 15.13 -2.41 -19.86
N ILE A 151 14.03 -1.74 -19.50
CA ILE A 151 12.68 -2.25 -19.69
C ILE A 151 12.17 -1.89 -21.08
N ARG A 152 11.76 -2.93 -21.80
CA ARG A 152 10.98 -2.84 -23.03
C ARG A 152 9.50 -2.77 -22.67
N THR A 153 8.75 -1.89 -23.34
CA THR A 153 7.34 -1.58 -23.01
C THR A 153 6.36 -2.04 -24.08
N GLU A 154 6.85 -2.75 -25.11
CA GLU A 154 6.01 -3.31 -26.16
C GLU A 154 4.94 -4.24 -25.57
N GLY A 155 3.67 -3.92 -25.83
CA GLY A 155 2.52 -4.69 -25.31
C GLY A 155 2.14 -4.38 -23.87
N CYS A 156 2.86 -3.51 -23.16
CA CYS A 156 2.42 -3.01 -21.86
C CYS A 156 1.16 -2.15 -22.02
N LEU A 157 0.27 -2.17 -21.03
CA LEU A 157 -0.86 -1.24 -20.98
C LEU A 157 -0.32 0.17 -20.73
N CYS A 158 -0.70 1.12 -21.59
CA CYS A 158 -0.35 2.53 -21.46
C CYS A 158 -1.60 3.39 -21.28
N VAL A 159 -1.57 4.29 -20.31
CA VAL A 159 -2.62 5.27 -20.02
C VAL A 159 -2.02 6.67 -20.06
N GLY A 160 -2.13 7.35 -21.19
CA GLY A 160 -1.41 8.61 -21.42
C GLY A 160 0.11 8.39 -21.47
N SER A 161 0.86 9.12 -20.63
CA SER A 161 2.31 8.95 -20.47
C SER A 161 2.71 7.85 -19.49
N TRP A 162 1.73 7.20 -18.85
CA TRP A 162 1.96 6.22 -17.79
C TRP A 162 1.93 4.79 -18.35
N THR A 163 2.93 3.99 -18.00
CA THR A 163 3.05 2.59 -18.43
C THR A 163 2.85 1.65 -17.24
N LEU A 164 1.92 0.69 -17.35
CA LEU A 164 1.72 -0.35 -16.34
C LEU A 164 2.87 -1.35 -16.39
N LEU A 165 3.63 -1.47 -15.31
CA LEU A 165 4.79 -2.37 -15.26
C LEU A 165 4.69 -3.46 -14.20
N TYR A 166 3.89 -3.25 -13.15
CA TYR A 166 3.75 -4.18 -12.03
C TYR A 166 2.30 -4.28 -11.56
N VAL A 167 1.87 -5.50 -11.22
CA VAL A 167 0.61 -5.78 -10.53
C VAL A 167 0.88 -6.73 -9.36
N GLY A 168 0.16 -6.59 -8.26
CA GLY A 168 0.18 -7.58 -7.20
C GLY A 168 -1.16 -7.70 -6.49
N LYS A 169 -1.30 -8.71 -5.64
CA LYS A 169 -2.44 -8.84 -4.73
C LYS A 169 -2.01 -8.82 -3.26
N THR A 170 -2.95 -8.49 -2.38
CA THR A 170 -2.71 -8.44 -0.94
C THR A 170 -4.01 -8.64 -0.17
N GLY A 171 -3.89 -9.12 1.07
CA GLY A 171 -4.98 -9.14 2.05
C GLY A 171 -5.24 -7.77 2.69
N ASP A 172 -4.27 -6.85 2.59
CA ASP A 172 -4.32 -5.50 3.12
C ASP A 172 -3.71 -4.53 2.10
N LEU A 173 -4.57 -3.81 1.37
CA LEU A 173 -4.16 -2.86 0.34
C LEU A 173 -3.38 -1.68 0.93
N LYS A 174 -3.86 -1.09 2.04
CA LYS A 174 -3.25 0.07 2.69
C LYS A 174 -1.82 -0.24 3.12
N ARG A 175 -1.64 -1.30 3.91
CA ARG A 175 -0.31 -1.72 4.38
C ARG A 175 0.61 -2.02 3.22
N ARG A 176 0.13 -2.76 2.21
CA ARG A 176 0.99 -3.16 1.09
C ARG A 176 1.45 -1.95 0.28
N ILE A 177 0.53 -1.06 -0.09
CA ILE A 177 0.82 0.08 -0.96
C ILE A 177 1.62 1.15 -0.21
N LEU A 178 1.13 1.60 0.94
CA LEU A 178 1.73 2.73 1.67
C LEU A 178 2.96 2.29 2.45
N THR A 179 2.84 1.23 3.25
CA THR A 179 3.92 0.79 4.15
C THR A 179 4.98 -0.02 3.42
N ASP A 180 4.62 -1.09 2.70
CA ASP A 180 5.64 -1.98 2.12
C ASP A 180 6.30 -1.38 0.86
N HIS A 181 5.54 -0.68 0.00
CA HIS A 181 6.03 -0.17 -1.29
C HIS A 181 6.52 1.29 -1.23
N PHE A 182 5.72 2.24 -0.75
CA PHE A 182 6.13 3.65 -0.71
C PHE A 182 7.15 3.93 0.38
N SER A 183 6.87 3.54 1.62
CA SER A 183 7.72 3.84 2.79
C SER A 183 8.68 2.71 3.18
N GLY A 184 8.49 1.52 2.61
CA GLY A 184 9.23 0.32 2.98
C GLY A 184 10.60 0.22 2.28
N ASN A 185 11.11 -1.00 2.23
CA ASN A 185 12.43 -1.30 1.67
C ASN A 185 12.40 -2.51 0.72
N ALA A 186 13.53 -2.81 0.09
CA ALA A 186 13.66 -3.94 -0.84
C ALA A 186 13.50 -5.34 -0.19
N GLU A 187 13.46 -5.44 1.15
CA GLU A 187 13.30 -6.72 1.86
C GLU A 187 11.84 -7.15 1.80
N GLY A 188 10.93 -6.23 2.10
CA GLY A 188 9.47 -6.45 2.06
C GLY A 188 8.84 -6.31 0.67
N SER A 189 9.59 -5.76 -0.29
CA SER A 189 9.03 -5.33 -1.57
C SER A 189 9.82 -5.82 -2.78
N SER A 190 9.25 -6.79 -3.50
CA SER A 190 9.82 -7.26 -4.77
C SER A 190 9.84 -6.16 -5.82
N LEU A 191 8.84 -5.28 -5.84
CA LEU A 191 8.83 -4.09 -6.70
C LEU A 191 10.06 -3.20 -6.44
N ARG A 192 10.28 -2.78 -5.18
CA ARG A 192 11.41 -1.92 -4.83
C ARG A 192 12.74 -2.57 -5.16
N ARG A 193 12.91 -3.86 -4.82
CA ARG A 193 14.14 -4.60 -5.11
C ARG A 193 14.48 -4.60 -6.60
N ARG A 194 13.49 -4.87 -7.45
CA ARG A 194 13.67 -4.94 -8.91
C ARG A 194 13.93 -3.55 -9.49
N LEU A 195 13.09 -2.59 -9.11
CA LEU A 195 13.19 -1.21 -9.57
C LEU A 195 14.54 -0.59 -9.18
N GLY A 196 14.97 -0.76 -7.93
CA GLY A 196 16.25 -0.23 -7.46
C GLY A 196 17.47 -0.87 -8.14
N CYS A 197 17.43 -2.17 -8.47
CA CYS A 197 18.50 -2.77 -9.28
C CYS A 197 18.53 -2.23 -10.72
N LEU A 198 17.36 -1.93 -11.31
CA LEU A 198 17.28 -1.38 -12.66
C LEU A 198 17.67 0.11 -12.72
N LEU A 199 17.41 0.86 -11.66
CA LEU A 199 17.76 2.27 -11.52
C LEU A 199 19.12 2.51 -10.85
N GLY A 200 19.85 1.44 -10.49
CA GLY A 200 21.05 1.54 -9.66
C GLY A 200 22.12 2.48 -10.22
N SER A 201 22.36 2.46 -11.53
CA SER A 201 23.30 3.39 -12.18
C SER A 201 22.80 4.83 -12.21
N ASP A 202 21.49 5.02 -12.31
CA ASP A 202 20.86 6.33 -12.53
C ASP A 202 20.70 7.07 -11.20
N LEU A 203 20.44 6.34 -10.12
CA LEU A 203 20.19 6.88 -8.77
C LEU A 203 21.34 6.61 -7.78
N GLY A 204 22.40 5.91 -8.20
CA GLY A 204 23.52 5.56 -7.32
C GLY A 204 23.16 4.53 -6.25
N LEU A 205 22.22 3.63 -6.54
CA LEU A 205 21.75 2.62 -5.57
C LEU A 205 22.64 1.39 -5.59
N GLN A 206 23.01 0.90 -4.41
CA GLN A 206 23.71 -0.37 -4.25
C GLN A 206 22.87 -1.32 -3.40
N LEU A 207 22.52 -2.47 -3.96
CA LEU A 207 21.83 -3.51 -3.20
C LEU A 207 22.80 -4.13 -2.19
N CYS A 208 22.34 -4.33 -0.96
CA CYS A 208 23.07 -4.93 0.14
C CYS A 208 22.29 -6.10 0.73
N ARG A 209 23.01 -7.08 1.28
CA ARG A 209 22.43 -8.18 2.07
C ARG A 209 22.28 -7.77 3.53
N THR A 210 21.09 -7.96 4.08
CA THR A 210 20.86 -7.78 5.52
C THR A 210 21.38 -8.99 6.30
N ARG A 211 21.51 -8.85 7.63
CA ARG A 211 21.91 -9.95 8.52
C ARG A 211 20.89 -11.10 8.56
N SER A 212 19.61 -10.80 8.33
CA SER A 212 18.54 -11.80 8.21
C SER A 212 18.58 -12.56 6.88
N GLY A 213 19.48 -12.21 5.96
CA GLY A 213 19.53 -12.77 4.60
C GLY A 213 18.56 -12.10 3.62
N GLY A 214 17.94 -11.00 4.02
CA GLY A 214 17.14 -10.13 3.17
C GLY A 214 17.98 -9.18 2.32
N TRP A 215 17.29 -8.26 1.63
CA TRP A 215 17.89 -7.35 0.67
C TRP A 215 17.45 -5.91 0.97
N THR A 216 18.36 -4.95 0.89
CA THR A 216 18.03 -3.52 1.07
C THR A 216 19.00 -2.65 0.30
N PHE A 217 18.60 -1.44 -0.08
CA PHE A 217 19.52 -0.43 -0.61
C PHE A 217 20.17 0.43 0.50
N GLY A 218 20.00 0.04 1.77
CA GLY A 218 20.45 0.83 2.92
C GLY A 218 19.59 2.08 3.14
N ARG A 219 19.81 2.79 4.26
CA ARG A 219 18.95 3.93 4.64
C ARG A 219 18.92 5.02 3.57
N GLU A 220 20.07 5.35 3.01
CA GLU A 220 20.21 6.37 1.96
C GLU A 220 19.63 5.91 0.63
N GLY A 221 19.96 4.70 0.17
CA GLY A 221 19.45 4.20 -1.10
C GLY A 221 17.93 4.00 -1.10
N GLU A 222 17.35 3.53 0.01
CA GLU A 222 15.89 3.41 0.13
C GLU A 222 15.20 4.78 0.12
N ARG A 223 15.81 5.80 0.74
CA ARG A 223 15.30 7.17 0.70
C ARG A 223 15.30 7.75 -0.72
N GLU A 224 16.38 7.58 -1.47
CA GLU A 224 16.45 8.05 -2.87
C GLU A 224 15.47 7.28 -3.76
N LEU A 225 15.32 5.97 -3.56
CA LEU A 225 14.32 5.18 -4.29
C LEU A 225 12.89 5.62 -3.96
N SER A 226 12.57 5.90 -2.69
CA SER A 226 11.26 6.41 -2.29
C SER A 226 10.96 7.76 -2.94
N LYS A 227 11.93 8.68 -2.97
CA LYS A 227 11.78 9.96 -3.66
C LYS A 227 11.46 9.77 -5.14
N TRP A 228 12.23 8.91 -5.82
CA TRP A 228 11.99 8.61 -7.24
C TRP A 228 10.60 8.00 -7.45
N MET A 229 10.14 7.09 -6.58
CA MET A 229 8.80 6.50 -6.68
C MET A 229 7.68 7.53 -6.48
N VAL A 230 7.82 8.48 -5.56
CA VAL A 230 6.83 9.57 -5.39
C VAL A 230 6.71 10.41 -6.67
N GLU A 231 7.84 10.70 -7.30
CA GLU A 231 7.89 11.51 -8.53
C GLU A 231 7.33 10.73 -9.74
N HIS A 232 7.73 9.47 -9.90
CA HIS A 232 7.58 8.71 -11.14
C HIS A 232 6.67 7.49 -11.08
N ALA A 233 6.05 7.20 -9.94
CA ALA A 233 5.16 6.07 -9.77
C ALA A 233 3.75 6.49 -9.37
N ARG A 234 2.76 5.78 -9.92
CA ARG A 234 1.33 5.97 -9.67
C ARG A 234 0.72 4.60 -9.46
N VAL A 235 -0.07 4.42 -8.41
CA VAL A 235 -0.71 3.16 -8.05
C VAL A 235 -2.24 3.25 -8.12
N ALA A 236 -2.85 2.32 -8.84
CA ALA A 236 -4.30 2.09 -8.82
C ALA A 236 -4.60 0.78 -8.10
N TRP A 237 -5.79 0.64 -7.55
CA TRP A 237 -6.21 -0.61 -6.89
C TRP A 237 -7.70 -0.87 -7.06
N VAL A 238 -8.06 -2.14 -6.90
CA VAL A 238 -9.45 -2.60 -6.84
C VAL A 238 -9.58 -3.57 -5.67
N HIS A 239 -10.56 -3.33 -4.79
CA HIS A 239 -10.80 -4.17 -3.62
C HIS A 239 -11.82 -5.28 -3.89
N VAL A 240 -11.67 -6.43 -3.22
CA VAL A 240 -12.47 -7.67 -3.45
C VAL A 240 -13.99 -7.48 -3.31
N ARG A 241 -14.44 -6.50 -2.52
CA ARG A 241 -15.86 -6.19 -2.34
C ARG A 241 -16.50 -5.54 -3.58
N ASP A 242 -15.69 -5.12 -4.54
CA ASP A 242 -16.19 -4.66 -5.83
C ASP A 242 -16.71 -5.86 -6.63
N LYS A 243 -18.04 -5.90 -6.84
CA LYS A 243 -18.72 -6.99 -7.54
C LYS A 243 -18.26 -7.13 -9.00
N THR A 244 -17.62 -6.11 -9.56
CA THR A 244 -17.06 -6.14 -10.93
C THR A 244 -15.86 -7.08 -11.04
N ILE A 245 -15.10 -7.30 -9.96
CA ILE A 245 -13.91 -8.16 -9.94
C ILE A 245 -14.01 -9.35 -8.98
N ALA A 246 -15.14 -9.58 -8.31
CA ALA A 246 -15.32 -10.70 -7.38
C ALA A 246 -14.99 -12.08 -7.99
N TRP A 247 -15.04 -12.22 -9.32
CA TRP A 247 -14.64 -13.42 -10.08
C TRP A 247 -13.12 -13.67 -10.07
N ALA A 248 -12.30 -12.62 -9.98
CA ALA A 248 -10.84 -12.72 -9.89
C ALA A 248 -10.40 -13.38 -8.57
N TRP A 249 -11.28 -13.37 -7.57
CA TRP A 249 -11.04 -13.88 -6.22
C TRP A 249 -11.83 -15.15 -5.88
N ARG A 250 -12.70 -15.67 -6.75
CA ARG A 250 -13.51 -16.87 -6.47
C ARG A 250 -13.32 -17.96 -7.52
N GLN A 251 -12.64 -19.03 -7.15
CA GLN A 251 -13.07 -20.39 -7.45
C GLN A 251 -13.40 -21.11 -6.13
N GLU A 252 -14.28 -22.11 -6.21
CA GLU A 252 -14.48 -23.06 -5.12
C GLU A 252 -13.63 -24.29 -5.46
N ASP A 253 -12.83 -24.81 -4.53
CA ASP A 253 -12.27 -26.16 -4.71
C ASP A 253 -13.38 -27.21 -4.77
N THR A 254 -13.02 -28.46 -5.05
CA THR A 254 -13.95 -29.59 -5.03
C THR A 254 -14.63 -29.82 -3.67
N GLU A 255 -14.18 -29.15 -2.60
CA GLU A 255 -14.70 -29.21 -1.23
C GLU A 255 -15.50 -27.95 -0.85
N GLY A 256 -15.65 -26.97 -1.74
CA GLY A 256 -16.40 -25.73 -1.51
C GLY A 256 -15.62 -24.61 -0.81
N HIS A 257 -14.29 -24.73 -0.65
CA HIS A 257 -13.48 -23.64 -0.12
C HIS A 257 -13.22 -22.59 -1.18
N VAL A 258 -13.36 -21.32 -0.79
CA VAL A 258 -13.01 -20.19 -1.65
C VAL A 258 -11.49 -20.14 -1.82
N ILE A 259 -10.99 -20.59 -2.96
CA ILE A 259 -9.63 -20.37 -3.43
C ILE A 259 -9.72 -19.44 -4.64
N GLY A 260 -9.21 -18.22 -4.52
CA GLY A 260 -9.14 -17.32 -5.67
C GLY A 260 -8.33 -17.91 -6.83
N ARG A 261 -8.56 -17.43 -8.05
CA ARG A 261 -7.65 -17.72 -9.17
C ARG A 261 -6.23 -17.36 -8.75
N ALA A 262 -5.25 -18.12 -9.24
CA ALA A 262 -3.84 -17.79 -9.01
C ALA A 262 -3.56 -16.37 -9.55
N GLU A 263 -2.76 -15.61 -8.80
CA GLU A 263 -2.22 -14.30 -9.20
C GLU A 263 -1.64 -14.36 -10.62
N SER A 264 -1.00 -15.49 -10.92
CA SER A 264 -0.44 -15.85 -12.22
C SER A 264 -1.44 -15.85 -13.38
N GLU A 265 -2.72 -16.18 -13.20
CA GLU A 265 -3.68 -16.27 -14.32
C GLU A 265 -4.14 -14.87 -14.79
N LEU A 266 -4.38 -13.94 -13.86
CA LEU A 266 -4.73 -12.56 -14.19
C LEU A 266 -3.53 -11.80 -14.80
N ILE A 267 -2.34 -12.06 -14.25
CA ILE A 267 -1.08 -11.42 -14.64
C ILE A 267 -0.57 -11.94 -15.99
N ARG A 268 -0.63 -13.25 -16.25
CA ARG A 268 -0.05 -13.85 -17.48
C ARG A 268 -0.93 -13.72 -18.71
N GLU A 269 -2.25 -13.74 -18.55
CA GLU A 269 -3.16 -13.80 -19.71
C GLU A 269 -3.58 -12.42 -20.20
N THR A 270 -3.49 -11.38 -19.37
CA THR A 270 -4.07 -10.05 -19.67
C THR A 270 -3.04 -8.96 -19.92
N PHE A 271 -1.94 -8.93 -19.15
CA PHE A 271 -1.00 -7.82 -19.17
C PHE A 271 0.43 -8.28 -19.43
N VAL A 272 1.17 -7.48 -20.19
CA VAL A 272 2.63 -7.57 -20.23
C VAL A 272 3.17 -6.76 -19.04
N LEU A 273 3.73 -7.45 -18.04
CA LEU A 273 4.19 -6.86 -16.78
C LEU A 273 5.69 -7.14 -16.55
N PRO A 274 6.60 -6.29 -17.07
CA PRO A 274 8.05 -6.54 -17.01
C PRO A 274 8.59 -6.63 -15.57
N LEU A 275 7.99 -5.94 -14.60
CA LEU A 275 8.44 -5.97 -13.20
C LEU A 275 7.86 -7.16 -12.41
N ASN A 276 6.95 -7.96 -12.97
CA ASN A 276 6.45 -9.23 -12.41
C ASN A 276 7.25 -10.46 -12.90
N TYR A 277 8.52 -10.30 -13.28
CA TYR A 277 9.23 -11.28 -14.11
C TYR A 277 9.23 -12.73 -13.58
N GLU A 278 9.29 -12.99 -12.27
CA GLU A 278 9.21 -14.37 -11.71
C GLU A 278 7.92 -15.11 -12.11
N GLU A 279 6.84 -14.35 -12.30
CA GLU A 279 5.55 -14.86 -12.73
C GLU A 279 5.33 -14.71 -14.23
N ASN A 280 6.27 -14.10 -14.96
CA ASN A 280 6.15 -13.74 -16.37
C ASN A 280 7.33 -14.32 -17.19
N THR A 281 7.58 -15.62 -17.04
CA THR A 281 8.72 -16.32 -17.69
C THR A 281 8.62 -16.38 -19.21
N ASP A 282 7.41 -16.25 -19.74
CA ASP A 282 7.14 -16.23 -21.19
C ASP A 282 7.34 -14.84 -21.81
N TYR A 283 7.60 -13.82 -20.98
CA TYR A 283 7.93 -12.48 -21.47
C TYR A 283 9.24 -12.51 -22.26
N PRO A 284 9.27 -11.99 -23.50
CA PRO A 284 10.46 -12.08 -24.36
C PRO A 284 11.76 -11.54 -23.77
N PHE A 285 11.67 -10.61 -22.82
CA PHE A 285 12.82 -9.97 -22.17
C PHE A 285 13.00 -10.38 -20.70
N TYR A 286 12.35 -11.47 -20.28
CA TYR A 286 12.49 -12.04 -18.93
C TYR A 286 13.96 -12.31 -18.59
N ARG A 287 14.72 -12.87 -19.54
CA ARG A 287 16.11 -13.29 -19.30
C ARG A 287 17.00 -12.09 -18.98
N GLU A 288 16.91 -11.01 -19.75
CA GLU A 288 17.71 -9.81 -19.58
C GLU A 288 17.42 -9.14 -18.23
N LEU A 289 16.14 -9.01 -17.86
CA LEU A 289 15.75 -8.46 -16.56
C LEU A 289 16.24 -9.34 -15.40
N LYS A 290 16.12 -10.67 -15.56
CA LYS A 290 16.64 -11.62 -14.57
C LYS A 290 18.15 -11.48 -14.42
N GLU A 291 18.91 -11.41 -15.50
CA GLU A 291 20.37 -11.25 -15.50
C GLU A 291 20.80 -9.97 -14.76
N ILE A 292 20.12 -8.85 -14.98
CA ILE A 292 20.41 -7.59 -14.26
C ILE A 292 20.17 -7.78 -12.75
N THR A 293 19.03 -8.35 -12.36
CA THR A 293 18.71 -8.56 -10.94
C THR A 293 19.62 -9.58 -10.26
N ASP A 294 19.99 -10.66 -10.95
CA ASP A 294 20.92 -11.67 -10.45
C ASP A 294 22.32 -11.06 -10.27
N ALA A 295 22.79 -10.27 -11.23
CA ALA A 295 24.08 -9.58 -11.13
C ALA A 295 24.10 -8.60 -9.95
N CYS A 296 23.03 -7.81 -9.79
CA CYS A 296 22.83 -6.91 -8.64
C CYS A 296 22.92 -7.67 -7.30
N GLN A 297 22.30 -8.84 -7.20
CA GLN A 297 22.33 -9.68 -5.99
C GLN A 297 23.66 -10.41 -5.75
N GLN A 298 24.37 -10.79 -6.80
CA GLN A 298 25.68 -11.45 -6.71
C GLN A 298 26.78 -10.49 -6.26
N GLN A 299 26.68 -9.22 -6.67
CA GLN A 299 27.63 -8.16 -6.33
C GLN A 299 27.30 -7.44 -5.02
N ALA A 300 26.16 -7.73 -4.42
CA ALA A 300 25.69 -7.08 -3.20
C ALA A 300 26.60 -7.39 -2.00
N PRO A 301 27.22 -6.37 -1.38
CA PRO A 301 27.95 -6.57 -0.13
C PRO A 301 26.97 -6.83 1.03
N TYR A 302 27.50 -7.24 2.18
CA TYR A 302 26.72 -7.16 3.41
C TYR A 302 26.53 -5.69 3.79
N LEU A 303 25.35 -5.35 4.30
CA LEU A 303 25.07 -4.01 4.79
C LEU A 303 26.04 -3.68 5.93
N GLU A 304 26.85 -2.64 5.76
CA GLU A 304 27.75 -2.15 6.79
C GLU A 304 26.94 -1.45 7.89
N GLU A 305 27.30 -1.68 9.16
CA GLU A 305 26.70 -0.95 10.28
C GLU A 305 27.15 0.51 10.20
N SER A 306 26.19 1.40 9.94
CA SER A 306 26.35 2.85 10.08
C SER A 306 26.12 3.26 11.53
#